data_AF-A0A3S2VB67-F1
#
_entry.id   AF-A0A3S2VB67-F1
#
_cell.length_a   1.000
_cell.length_b   1.000
_cell.length_c   1.000
_cell.angle_alpha   90.00
_cell.angle_beta   90.00
_cell.angle_gamma   90.00
#
_symmetry.space_group_name_H-M   'P 1'
#
loop_
_entity.id
_entity.type
_entity.pdbx_description
1 polymer ?
#
loop_
_entity_poly.entity_id
_entity_poly.type
_entity_poly.pdbx_seq_one_letter_code
_entity_poly.pdbx_strand_id
1 'polypeptide(L)'
;MPGPESIGSLSRLLAAAMEPQRVFHAPVWGDPKAMSLALKEVRKAFGSEDTVRPNYDVLQRALKGFAQTQTVANFNELKYVCYGVSVPIADAGWRLIDSPPLFQRVLNLVDARQSQAKQYRRCYQGLLNAYLCFDKLAPSVPQSSSNWSKLGSFLDERLLDIRKASRTRGEPPNWLELLFKNRNLLGADPCKPYARSLMAGDQGPLRSVCEGLGIPDSSWVWNEALLAYIALLCDSSDRAFRDGLDGALSLVNGRTQLRMPETIARQATAMTTVRYSRCADRPEHIELRDTAVQRVGSPWLARAAWDAHVGNEPARQMVEGWLKRRLIKDFFELLAQDGGADVRRLNYWLKWEPKITDMWFVLGADARRNPTAPFKALRERMEGRRRVLDEPDGTNNAFVMRIGPLVVIEFGQTGNACYVFAASDFNTDLEAEVFTLNGRNPLKQKINASRLSHQGSWESKFDFDLARLLQRTPPTKGDLYKARAPEVAPYRATSGLREPMVVRPQVTQPPVGMNRSSALAPNIVFQIKSYCVPLGIRFEDKRDRSGGSFWVYITNRDLHRTFVRALEVHGFVFAEGKGFWFKDKN
;
A
#
# COMPACT_ATOMS: atom_id res chain seq x y z
N MET A 1 38.83 25.13 49.14
CA MET A 1 40.15 24.83 48.55
C MET A 1 40.65 23.53 49.17
N PRO A 2 40.51 22.37 48.50
CA PRO A 2 41.02 21.11 49.04
C PRO A 2 42.54 21.08 48.89
N GLY A 3 43.25 20.73 49.96
CA GLY A 3 44.70 20.85 50.09
C GLY A 3 45.54 19.77 49.38
N PRO A 4 46.87 19.93 49.36
CA PRO A 4 47.85 19.14 48.59
C PRO A 4 48.02 17.68 49.03
N GLU A 5 47.30 17.22 50.07
CA GLU A 5 47.35 15.83 50.55
C GLU A 5 46.60 14.83 49.65
N SER A 6 45.76 15.29 48.71
CA SER A 6 44.97 14.40 47.84
C SER A 6 45.79 13.76 46.70
N ILE A 7 46.81 14.46 46.19
CA ILE A 7 47.63 13.94 45.08
C ILE A 7 48.69 12.97 45.62
N GLY A 8 49.29 13.26 46.78
CA GLY A 8 50.27 12.37 47.41
C GLY A 8 49.67 11.04 47.89
N SER A 9 48.38 11.04 48.27
CA SER A 9 47.63 9.84 48.65
C SER A 9 47.19 9.04 47.41
N LEU A 10 46.73 9.71 46.34
CA LEU A 10 46.46 9.08 45.05
C LEU A 10 47.72 8.46 44.42
N SER A 11 48.86 9.15 44.50
CA SER A 11 50.13 8.66 43.95
C SER A 11 50.67 7.45 44.73
N ARG A 12 50.52 7.44 46.06
CA ARG A 12 50.84 6.26 46.90
C ARG A 12 49.89 5.07 46.64
N LEU A 13 48.60 5.32 46.42
CA LEU A 13 47.64 4.29 46.04
C LEU A 13 47.93 3.71 44.64
N LEU A 14 48.34 4.55 43.69
CA LEU A 14 48.76 4.11 42.36
C LEU A 14 50.06 3.30 42.41
N ALA A 15 51.05 3.75 43.19
CA ALA A 15 52.32 3.04 43.36
C ALA A 15 52.12 1.68 44.06
N ALA A 16 51.26 1.60 45.08
CA ALA A 16 50.90 0.35 45.75
C ALA A 16 50.08 -0.60 44.85
N ALA A 17 49.30 -0.07 43.89
CA ALA A 17 48.62 -0.86 42.88
C ALA A 17 49.55 -1.33 41.75
N MET A 18 50.74 -0.72 41.61
CA MET A 18 51.74 -1.00 40.57
C MET A 18 52.97 -1.75 41.10
N GLU A 19 52.97 -2.23 42.35
CA GLU A 19 54.07 -3.06 42.88
C GLU A 19 54.28 -4.31 42.00
N PRO A 20 55.52 -4.63 41.58
CA PRO A 20 55.79 -5.71 40.62
C PRO A 20 55.28 -7.09 41.05
N GLN A 21 55.09 -7.30 42.35
CA GLN A 21 54.58 -8.54 42.93
C GLN A 21 53.05 -8.70 42.79
N ARG A 22 52.32 -7.67 42.34
CA ARG A 22 50.89 -7.71 41.97
C ARG A 22 50.60 -7.55 40.48
N VAL A 23 51.64 -7.39 39.63
CA VAL A 23 51.50 -7.14 38.19
C VAL A 23 51.35 -8.42 37.34
N PHE A 24 51.41 -9.61 37.94
CA PHE A 24 51.00 -10.84 37.24
C PHE A 24 49.50 -11.08 37.43
N HIS A 25 48.72 -10.39 36.61
CA HIS A 25 47.34 -10.65 36.13
C HIS A 25 46.57 -9.33 35.91
N ALA A 26 47.18 -8.36 35.23
CA ALA A 26 46.41 -7.28 34.63
C ALA A 26 45.56 -7.86 33.46
N PRO A 27 44.23 -7.63 33.41
CA PRO A 27 43.43 -8.07 32.28
C PRO A 27 43.88 -7.31 31.02
N VAL A 28 44.18 -8.06 29.96
CA VAL A 28 44.59 -7.51 28.66
C VAL A 28 43.48 -6.58 28.16
N TRP A 29 43.77 -5.29 28.10
CA TRP A 29 42.85 -4.31 27.53
C TRP A 29 42.62 -4.64 26.05
N GLY A 30 41.35 -4.84 25.68
CA GLY A 30 40.96 -5.31 24.35
C GLY A 30 40.56 -6.79 24.27
N ASP A 31 40.63 -7.57 25.37
CA ASP A 31 40.02 -8.91 25.41
C ASP A 31 38.49 -8.80 25.61
N PRO A 32 37.67 -9.21 24.61
CA PRO A 32 36.20 -9.15 24.70
C PRO A 32 35.64 -9.94 25.89
N LYS A 33 36.32 -11.00 26.34
CA LYS A 33 35.88 -11.82 27.48
C LYS A 33 36.13 -11.10 28.80
N ALA A 34 37.31 -10.50 28.98
CA ALA A 34 37.63 -9.70 30.17
C ALA A 34 36.75 -8.45 30.28
N MET A 35 36.46 -7.78 29.16
CA MET A 35 35.51 -6.66 29.11
C MET A 35 34.09 -7.11 29.41
N SER A 36 33.66 -8.27 28.89
CA SER A 36 32.34 -8.84 29.23
C SER A 36 32.22 -9.20 30.71
N LEU A 37 33.29 -9.72 31.32
CA LEU A 37 33.35 -9.99 32.75
C LEU A 37 33.31 -8.70 33.57
N ALA A 38 34.08 -7.69 33.22
CA ALA A 38 34.05 -6.37 33.88
C ALA A 38 32.67 -5.71 33.75
N LEU A 39 32.04 -5.80 32.58
CA LEU A 39 30.70 -5.27 32.33
C LEU A 39 29.64 -6.07 33.10
N LYS A 40 29.84 -7.38 33.31
CA LYS A 40 29.02 -8.23 34.18
C LYS A 40 29.20 -7.88 35.66
N GLU A 41 30.41 -7.54 36.11
CA GLU A 41 30.67 -7.10 37.48
C GLU A 41 30.15 -5.68 37.76
N VAL A 42 30.28 -4.76 36.81
CA VAL A 42 29.62 -3.43 36.87
C VAL A 42 28.10 -3.61 36.93
N ARG A 43 27.53 -4.48 36.08
CA ARG A 43 26.10 -4.83 36.14
C ARG A 43 25.68 -5.42 37.49
N LYS A 44 26.51 -6.24 38.12
CA LYS A 44 26.32 -6.81 39.45
C LYS A 44 26.37 -5.74 40.55
N ALA A 45 27.31 -4.79 40.46
CA ALA A 45 27.46 -3.68 41.39
C ALA A 45 26.32 -2.65 41.31
N PHE A 46 25.70 -2.47 40.13
CA PHE A 46 24.57 -1.56 39.89
C PHE A 46 23.18 -2.24 39.94
N GLY A 47 23.08 -3.48 40.45
CA GLY A 47 21.80 -4.16 40.72
C GLY A 47 21.06 -4.71 39.49
N SER A 48 21.73 -4.80 38.34
CA SER A 48 21.11 -5.22 37.07
C SER A 48 21.07 -6.75 36.84
N GLU A 49 21.51 -7.57 37.80
CA GLU A 49 21.28 -9.03 37.78
C GLU A 49 19.82 -9.41 38.14
N ASP A 50 19.01 -8.49 38.63
CA ASP A 50 17.62 -8.80 38.98
C ASP A 50 16.73 -9.11 37.77
N THR A 51 17.18 -8.81 36.54
CA THR A 51 16.40 -8.92 35.29
C THR A 51 16.85 -10.06 34.36
N VAL A 52 17.61 -11.05 34.85
CA VAL A 52 18.01 -12.19 34.01
C VAL A 52 16.77 -13.02 33.67
N ARG A 53 16.30 -12.90 32.42
CA ARG A 53 15.22 -13.74 31.89
C ARG A 53 15.58 -15.21 32.03
N PRO A 54 14.61 -16.09 32.36
CA PRO A 54 14.86 -17.53 32.42
C PRO A 54 15.37 -18.07 31.09
N ASN A 55 16.16 -19.15 31.14
CA ASN A 55 16.48 -19.94 29.95
C ASN A 55 15.18 -20.40 29.27
N TYR A 56 15.09 -20.25 27.95
CA TYR A 56 13.89 -20.51 27.17
C TYR A 56 13.33 -21.93 27.34
N ASP A 57 14.18 -22.96 27.39
CA ASP A 57 13.73 -24.35 27.53
C ASP A 57 13.13 -24.61 28.92
N VAL A 58 13.71 -23.99 29.94
CA VAL A 58 13.21 -24.07 31.33
C VAL A 58 11.88 -23.34 31.46
N LEU A 59 11.76 -22.17 30.81
CA LEU A 59 10.52 -21.42 30.73
C LEU A 59 9.42 -22.24 30.07
N GLN A 60 9.67 -22.81 28.88
CA GLN A 60 8.71 -23.61 28.14
C GLN A 60 8.24 -24.84 28.91
N ARG A 61 9.16 -25.53 29.63
CA ARG A 61 8.80 -26.67 30.48
C ARG A 61 7.84 -26.28 31.60
N ALA A 62 8.10 -25.16 32.28
CA ALA A 62 7.23 -24.64 33.34
C ALA A 62 5.85 -24.23 32.80
N LEU A 63 5.80 -23.58 31.63
CA LEU A 63 4.54 -23.19 31.00
C LEU A 63 3.71 -24.42 30.59
N LYS A 64 4.33 -25.42 29.96
CA LYS A 64 3.66 -26.67 29.55
C LYS A 64 3.14 -27.46 30.76
N GLY A 65 3.96 -27.59 31.80
CA GLY A 65 3.57 -28.26 33.05
C GLY A 65 2.40 -27.55 33.75
N PHE A 66 2.45 -26.21 33.85
CA PHE A 66 1.37 -25.44 34.43
C PHE A 66 0.08 -25.49 33.60
N ALA A 67 0.17 -25.41 32.27
CA ALA A 67 -1.00 -25.50 31.39
C ALA A 67 -1.75 -26.84 31.53
N GLN A 68 -1.04 -27.93 31.80
CA GLN A 68 -1.61 -29.26 32.00
C GLN A 68 -2.16 -29.49 33.42
N THR A 69 -1.43 -29.04 34.44
CA THR A 69 -1.72 -29.40 35.84
C THR A 69 -2.39 -28.31 36.65
N GLN A 70 -2.32 -27.05 36.20
CA GLN A 70 -2.77 -25.84 36.92
C GLN A 70 -2.13 -25.66 38.31
N THR A 71 -1.00 -26.33 38.52
CA THR A 71 -0.22 -26.32 39.76
C THR A 71 1.24 -26.05 39.44
N VAL A 72 1.99 -25.65 40.46
CA VAL A 72 3.43 -25.39 40.39
C VAL A 72 4.08 -26.17 41.51
N ALA A 73 5.15 -26.91 41.21
CA ALA A 73 5.87 -27.75 42.17
C ALA A 73 6.65 -26.91 43.18
N ASN A 74 7.16 -25.74 42.76
CA ASN A 74 7.95 -24.86 43.62
C ASN A 74 7.91 -23.38 43.18
N PHE A 75 8.54 -22.53 43.97
CA PHE A 75 8.64 -21.10 43.70
C PHE A 75 9.33 -20.77 42.37
N ASN A 76 10.38 -21.49 41.99
CA ASN A 76 11.09 -21.21 40.73
C ASN A 76 10.19 -21.46 39.52
N GLU A 77 9.38 -22.51 39.56
CA GLU A 77 8.39 -22.78 38.51
C GLU A 77 7.34 -21.66 38.43
N LEU A 78 6.78 -21.23 39.57
CA LEU A 78 5.84 -20.10 39.59
C LEU A 78 6.47 -18.83 39.01
N LYS A 79 7.72 -18.53 39.38
CA LYS A 79 8.48 -17.40 38.84
C LYS A 79 8.60 -17.51 37.32
N TYR A 80 8.92 -18.68 36.78
CA TYR A 80 9.01 -18.89 35.32
C TYR A 80 7.66 -18.74 34.63
N VAL A 81 6.59 -19.29 35.22
CA VAL A 81 5.22 -19.07 34.73
C VAL A 81 4.89 -17.57 34.66
N CYS A 82 5.28 -16.78 35.66
CA CYS A 82 5.08 -15.33 35.65
C CYS A 82 5.80 -14.64 34.48
N TYR A 83 7.08 -14.97 34.24
CA TYR A 83 7.85 -14.44 33.11
C TYR A 83 7.28 -14.87 31.74
N GLY A 84 6.64 -16.03 31.69
CA GLY A 84 6.17 -16.65 30.45
C GLY A 84 4.68 -16.50 30.17
N VAL A 85 3.92 -15.77 30.99
CA VAL A 85 2.45 -15.73 30.85
C VAL A 85 1.99 -15.17 29.50
N SER A 86 2.80 -14.31 28.87
CA SER A 86 2.59 -13.75 27.53
C SER A 86 3.45 -14.42 26.43
N VAL A 87 4.20 -15.47 26.76
CA VAL A 87 5.04 -16.21 25.81
C VAL A 87 4.24 -17.39 25.24
N PRO A 88 4.25 -17.62 23.92
CA PRO A 88 3.58 -18.78 23.32
C PRO A 88 4.14 -20.09 23.87
N ILE A 89 3.25 -21.02 24.21
CA ILE A 89 3.63 -22.37 24.62
C ILE A 89 4.03 -23.14 23.36
N ALA A 90 5.23 -23.73 23.38
CA ALA A 90 5.74 -24.56 22.29
C ALA A 90 4.72 -25.66 21.93
N ASP A 91 4.66 -26.02 20.65
CA ASP A 91 3.72 -26.98 20.03
C ASP A 91 2.26 -26.50 19.97
N ALA A 92 1.80 -25.67 20.91
CA ALA A 92 0.41 -25.27 21.02
C ALA A 92 0.10 -23.88 20.44
N GLY A 93 1.09 -22.97 20.42
CA GLY A 93 0.99 -21.66 19.78
C GLY A 93 0.15 -20.60 20.53
N TRP A 94 -0.60 -20.99 21.57
CA TRP A 94 -1.33 -20.07 22.45
C TRP A 94 -0.53 -19.72 23.72
N ARG A 95 -0.90 -18.64 24.40
CA ARG A 95 -0.24 -18.10 25.62
C ARG A 95 -1.14 -18.27 26.84
N LEU A 96 -0.58 -18.40 28.04
CA LEU A 96 -1.39 -18.51 29.26
C LEU A 96 -2.37 -17.32 29.45
N ILE A 97 -1.96 -16.12 29.06
CA ILE A 97 -2.80 -14.91 29.09
C ILE A 97 -4.01 -14.97 28.14
N ASP A 98 -4.00 -15.84 27.14
CA ASP A 98 -5.13 -16.04 26.22
C ASP A 98 -6.28 -16.84 26.88
N SER A 99 -6.01 -17.54 27.99
CA SER A 99 -6.98 -18.34 28.73
C SER A 99 -7.38 -17.65 30.05
N PRO A 100 -8.60 -17.09 30.17
CA PRO A 100 -9.07 -16.45 31.41
C PRO A 100 -8.91 -17.30 32.69
N PRO A 101 -9.29 -18.61 32.72
CA PRO A 101 -9.16 -19.40 33.95
C PRO A 101 -7.71 -19.66 34.33
N LEU A 102 -6.83 -19.95 33.37
CA LEU A 102 -5.41 -20.21 33.63
C LEU A 102 -4.70 -18.92 34.07
N PHE A 103 -4.97 -17.80 33.40
CA PHE A 103 -4.41 -16.51 33.76
C PHE A 103 -4.82 -16.09 35.17
N GLN A 104 -6.12 -16.21 35.52
CA GLN A 104 -6.59 -15.94 36.87
C GLN A 104 -5.92 -16.85 37.92
N ARG A 105 -5.70 -18.13 37.58
CA ARG A 105 -5.01 -19.06 38.47
C ARG A 105 -3.58 -18.63 38.75
N VAL A 106 -2.84 -18.13 37.76
CA VAL A 106 -1.49 -17.57 37.96
C VAL A 106 -1.54 -16.40 38.94
N LEU A 107 -2.44 -15.44 38.74
CA LEU A 107 -2.57 -14.28 39.65
C LEU A 107 -2.89 -14.70 41.09
N ASN A 108 -3.81 -15.66 41.27
CA ASN A 108 -4.15 -16.18 42.59
C ASN A 108 -2.95 -16.85 43.29
N LEU A 109 -2.14 -17.61 42.55
CA LEU A 109 -0.92 -18.25 43.08
C LEU A 109 0.13 -17.20 43.48
N VAL A 110 0.22 -16.09 42.75
CA VAL A 110 1.10 -14.97 43.09
C VAL A 110 0.61 -14.24 44.33
N ASP A 111 -0.67 -13.91 44.44
CA ASP A 111 -1.24 -13.27 45.64
C ASP A 111 -1.13 -14.15 46.89
N ALA A 112 -1.21 -15.48 46.75
CA ALA A 112 -0.94 -16.41 47.86
C ALA A 112 0.51 -16.36 48.39
N ARG A 113 1.42 -15.60 47.76
CA ARG A 113 2.80 -15.38 48.22
C ARG A 113 3.01 -14.03 48.89
N GLN A 114 1.98 -13.20 49.09
CA GLN A 114 2.10 -11.86 49.70
C GLN A 114 2.85 -11.86 51.04
N SER A 115 2.66 -12.88 51.89
CA SER A 115 3.39 -13.02 53.17
C SER A 115 4.90 -13.28 53.00
N GLN A 116 5.33 -13.71 51.81
CA GLN A 116 6.71 -14.06 51.47
C GLN A 116 7.32 -12.98 50.55
N ALA A 117 7.59 -11.79 51.11
CA ALA A 117 7.99 -10.58 50.38
C ALA A 117 9.03 -10.78 49.25
N LYS A 118 10.08 -11.59 49.48
CA LYS A 118 11.12 -11.88 48.45
C LYS A 118 10.54 -12.64 47.26
N GLN A 119 9.72 -13.67 47.51
CA GLN A 119 9.10 -14.47 46.46
C GLN A 119 8.05 -13.65 45.71
N TYR A 120 7.20 -12.93 46.44
CA TYR A 120 6.17 -12.07 45.87
C TYR A 120 6.75 -11.04 44.91
N ARG A 121 7.80 -10.32 45.34
CA ARG A 121 8.50 -9.34 44.49
C ARG A 121 9.07 -9.94 43.21
N ARG A 122 9.60 -11.17 43.26
CA ARG A 122 10.16 -11.86 42.08
C ARG A 122 9.07 -12.31 41.11
N CYS A 123 7.92 -12.78 41.60
CA CYS A 123 6.77 -13.09 40.76
C CYS A 123 6.22 -11.82 40.11
N TYR A 124 6.08 -10.74 40.88
CA TYR A 124 5.66 -9.44 40.37
C TYR A 124 6.58 -8.94 39.26
N GLN A 125 7.90 -9.05 39.45
CA GLN A 125 8.87 -8.67 38.42
C GLN A 125 8.73 -9.50 37.13
N GLY A 126 8.45 -10.81 37.25
CA GLY A 126 8.16 -11.66 36.09
C GLY A 126 6.89 -11.23 35.36
N LEU A 127 5.81 -10.96 36.11
CA LEU A 127 4.55 -10.45 35.56
C LEU A 127 4.71 -9.08 34.89
N LEU A 128 5.50 -8.18 35.50
CA LEU A 128 5.85 -6.88 34.92
C LEU A 128 6.60 -7.05 33.60
N ASN A 129 7.58 -7.96 33.54
CA ASN A 129 8.29 -8.23 32.29
C ASN A 129 7.33 -8.75 31.21
N ALA A 130 6.44 -9.67 31.57
CA ALA A 130 5.44 -10.21 30.66
C ALA A 130 4.46 -9.14 30.15
N TYR A 131 4.08 -8.17 31.01
CA TYR A 131 3.24 -7.03 30.66
C TYR A 131 3.95 -6.06 29.69
N LEU A 132 5.17 -5.66 30.01
CA LEU A 132 5.96 -4.71 29.21
C LEU A 132 6.42 -5.32 27.87
N CYS A 133 6.52 -6.64 27.78
CA CYS A 133 6.95 -7.35 26.57
C CYS A 133 5.80 -8.05 25.85
N PHE A 134 4.55 -7.72 26.21
CA PHE A 134 3.38 -8.26 25.54
C PHE A 134 3.33 -7.79 24.09
N ASP A 135 3.25 -8.73 23.16
CA ASP A 135 3.08 -8.43 21.74
C ASP A 135 1.61 -8.10 21.46
N LYS A 136 1.32 -6.79 21.37
CA LYS A 136 0.00 -6.26 21.01
C LYS A 136 -0.33 -6.41 19.51
N LEU A 137 0.67 -6.66 18.66
CA LEU A 137 0.52 -6.73 17.21
C LEU A 137 0.32 -8.18 16.72
N ALA A 138 0.77 -9.17 17.49
CA ALA A 138 0.52 -10.57 17.20
C ALA A 138 -0.99 -10.88 17.18
N PRO A 139 -1.44 -11.81 16.32
CA PRO A 139 -2.81 -12.32 16.37
C PRO A 139 -3.16 -12.76 17.79
N SER A 140 -4.24 -12.20 18.34
CA SER A 140 -4.68 -12.48 19.70
C SER A 140 -6.18 -12.74 19.74
N VAL A 141 -6.62 -13.63 20.63
CA VAL A 141 -8.04 -13.76 20.94
C VAL A 141 -8.52 -12.53 21.70
N PRO A 142 -9.80 -12.12 21.59
CA PRO A 142 -10.33 -10.93 22.27
C PRO A 142 -10.03 -10.89 23.78
N GLN A 143 -10.00 -12.06 24.42
CA GLN A 143 -9.73 -12.23 25.84
C GLN A 143 -8.31 -11.79 26.23
N SER A 144 -7.31 -11.90 25.34
CA SER A 144 -5.92 -11.55 25.63
C SER A 144 -5.76 -10.06 25.96
N SER A 145 -6.45 -9.18 25.22
CA SER A 145 -6.42 -7.74 25.47
C SER A 145 -7.06 -7.39 26.82
N SER A 146 -8.18 -8.03 27.15
CA SER A 146 -8.83 -7.88 28.46
C SER A 146 -7.92 -8.34 29.60
N ASN A 147 -7.30 -9.52 29.44
CA ASN A 147 -6.38 -10.07 30.44
C ASN A 147 -5.08 -9.25 30.56
N TRP A 148 -4.58 -8.66 29.46
CA TRP A 148 -3.45 -7.75 29.49
C TRP A 148 -3.76 -6.46 30.26
N SER A 149 -4.93 -5.87 30.04
CA SER A 149 -5.41 -4.73 30.84
C SER A 149 -5.53 -5.11 32.32
N LYS A 150 -6.09 -6.29 32.60
CA LYS A 150 -6.19 -6.84 33.96
C LYS A 150 -4.81 -7.07 34.61
N LEU A 151 -3.81 -7.49 33.84
CA LEU A 151 -2.43 -7.59 34.30
C LEU A 151 -1.87 -6.22 34.70
N GLY A 152 -2.12 -5.19 33.87
CA GLY A 152 -1.76 -3.80 34.19
C GLY A 152 -2.39 -3.33 35.51
N SER A 153 -3.70 -3.51 35.67
CA SER A 153 -4.42 -3.18 36.92
C SER A 153 -3.86 -3.94 38.12
N PHE A 154 -3.61 -5.24 38.00
CA PHE A 154 -3.01 -6.04 39.05
C PHE A 154 -1.62 -5.51 39.46
N LEU A 155 -0.78 -5.19 38.47
CA LEU A 155 0.55 -4.63 38.73
C LEU A 155 0.46 -3.27 39.41
N ASP A 156 -0.46 -2.42 38.98
CA ASP A 156 -0.66 -1.08 39.53
C ASP A 156 -1.14 -1.10 40.98
N GLU A 157 -2.17 -1.91 41.26
CA GLU A 157 -2.75 -2.07 42.61
C GLU A 157 -1.73 -2.56 43.63
N ARG A 158 -0.86 -3.51 43.24
CA ARG A 158 0.10 -4.16 44.15
C ARG A 158 1.43 -3.41 44.29
N LEU A 159 1.69 -2.40 43.45
CA LEU A 159 2.97 -1.69 43.40
C LEU A 159 3.35 -1.04 44.74
N LEU A 160 2.38 -0.38 45.39
CA LEU A 160 2.60 0.31 46.66
C LEU A 160 2.98 -0.68 47.77
N ASP A 161 2.30 -1.82 47.84
CA ASP A 161 2.50 -2.81 48.90
C ASP A 161 3.84 -3.52 48.75
N ILE A 162 4.24 -3.85 47.51
CA ILE A 162 5.54 -4.46 47.22
C ILE A 162 6.69 -3.51 47.54
N ARG A 163 6.51 -2.22 47.26
CA ARG A 163 7.49 -1.19 47.62
C ARG A 163 7.62 -1.06 49.14
N LYS A 164 6.51 -0.98 49.87
CA LYS A 164 6.50 -0.95 51.34
C LYS A 164 7.17 -2.18 51.94
N ALA A 165 6.80 -3.38 51.49
CA ALA A 165 7.38 -4.64 51.96
C ALA A 165 8.87 -4.81 51.59
N SER A 166 9.35 -4.14 50.54
CA SER A 166 10.78 -4.11 50.22
C SER A 166 11.56 -3.22 51.19
N ARG A 167 11.00 -2.06 51.57
CA ARG A 167 11.62 -1.11 52.51
C ARG A 167 11.84 -1.67 53.90
N THR A 168 10.96 -2.54 54.38
CA THR A 168 11.11 -3.18 55.69
C THR A 168 12.31 -4.13 55.77
N ARG A 169 12.89 -4.51 54.63
CA ARG A 169 14.07 -5.39 54.54
C ARG A 169 15.34 -4.69 54.06
N GLY A 170 15.32 -3.37 53.87
CA GLY A 170 16.43 -2.58 53.32
C GLY A 170 15.99 -1.69 52.15
N GLU A 171 16.96 -1.15 51.40
CA GLU A 171 16.64 -0.31 50.26
C GLU A 171 15.94 -1.10 49.15
N PRO A 172 14.83 -0.58 48.58
CA PRO A 172 14.18 -1.20 47.44
C PRO A 172 15.11 -1.25 46.22
N PRO A 173 15.02 -2.28 45.37
CA PRO A 173 15.76 -2.33 44.12
C PRO A 173 15.46 -1.10 43.23
N ASN A 174 16.47 -0.63 42.51
CA ASN A 174 16.37 0.56 41.63
C ASN A 174 15.21 0.47 40.63
N TRP A 175 14.98 -0.70 40.02
CA TRP A 175 13.89 -0.89 39.06
C TRP A 175 12.51 -0.64 39.69
N LEU A 176 12.34 -0.96 40.98
CA LEU A 176 11.07 -0.81 41.69
C LEU A 176 10.80 0.66 42.02
N GLU A 177 11.83 1.40 42.43
CA GLU A 177 11.73 2.85 42.62
C GLU A 177 11.52 3.58 41.28
N LEU A 178 12.18 3.13 40.21
CA LEU A 178 11.99 3.68 38.87
C LEU A 178 10.57 3.43 38.34
N LEU A 179 10.05 2.22 38.50
CA LEU A 179 8.65 1.89 38.15
C LEU A 179 7.68 2.75 38.97
N PHE A 180 7.96 2.93 40.27
CA PHE A 180 7.12 3.78 41.12
C PHE A 180 7.06 5.23 40.64
N LYS A 181 8.21 5.80 40.24
CA LYS A 181 8.27 7.15 39.65
C LYS A 181 7.54 7.24 38.30
N ASN A 182 7.51 6.13 37.55
CA ASN A 182 6.88 6.03 36.23
C ASN A 182 5.63 5.15 36.25
N ARG A 183 4.83 5.27 37.32
CA ARG A 183 3.60 4.48 37.52
C ARG A 183 2.60 4.65 36.37
N ASN A 184 2.69 5.75 35.61
CA ASN A 184 1.94 5.96 34.38
C ASN A 184 2.01 4.76 33.43
N LEU A 185 3.14 4.05 33.33
CA LEU A 185 3.32 2.89 32.45
C LEU A 185 2.31 1.75 32.71
N LEU A 186 1.69 1.69 33.89
CA LEU A 186 0.69 0.70 34.26
C LEU A 186 -0.76 1.20 34.13
N GLY A 187 -0.93 2.48 33.79
CA GLY A 187 -2.22 3.17 33.70
C GLY A 187 -2.80 3.22 32.29
N ALA A 188 -3.83 4.07 32.12
CA ALA A 188 -4.57 4.19 30.86
C ALA A 188 -3.79 4.94 29.75
N ASP A 189 -2.97 5.94 30.12
CA ASP A 189 -2.18 6.76 29.18
C ASP A 189 -0.67 6.59 29.42
N PRO A 190 -0.11 5.40 29.17
CA PRO A 190 1.19 5.02 29.70
C PRO A 190 2.36 5.84 29.18
N CYS A 191 2.26 6.38 27.96
CA CYS A 191 3.39 7.08 27.34
C CYS A 191 3.17 8.58 27.10
N LYS A 192 2.02 9.12 27.51
CA LYS A 192 1.72 10.56 27.37
C LYS A 192 2.78 11.48 28.00
N PRO A 193 3.39 11.17 29.16
CA PRO A 193 4.45 12.01 29.73
C PRO A 193 5.71 12.11 28.85
N TYR A 194 6.04 11.05 28.10
CA TYR A 194 7.24 11.02 27.23
C TYR A 194 7.02 11.74 25.90
N ALA A 195 5.76 11.89 25.45
CA ALA A 195 5.43 12.52 24.18
C ALA A 195 5.98 13.96 24.05
N ARG A 196 5.96 14.74 25.14
CA ARG A 196 6.49 16.12 25.14
C ARG A 196 8.01 16.17 24.95
N SER A 197 8.74 15.30 25.63
CA SER A 197 10.20 15.20 25.44
C SER A 197 10.54 14.77 24.01
N LEU A 198 9.78 13.80 23.47
CA LEU A 198 9.93 13.37 22.08
C LEU A 198 9.65 14.51 21.08
N MET A 199 8.63 15.34 21.32
CA MET A 199 8.37 16.54 20.50
C MET A 199 9.53 17.53 20.53
N ALA A 200 10.22 17.66 21.67
CA ALA A 200 11.41 18.48 21.81
C ALA A 200 12.69 17.83 21.24
N GLY A 201 12.58 16.62 20.65
CA GLY A 201 13.71 15.86 20.14
C GLY A 201 14.51 15.13 21.20
N ASP A 202 14.06 15.13 22.46
CA ASP A 202 14.73 14.47 23.59
C ASP A 202 14.16 13.08 23.86
N GLN A 203 14.95 12.06 23.53
CA GLN A 203 14.64 10.65 23.79
C GLN A 203 15.15 10.17 25.16
N GLY A 204 15.95 10.98 25.85
CA GLY A 204 16.64 10.61 27.09
C GLY A 204 15.71 10.08 28.17
N PRO A 205 14.60 10.76 28.49
CA PRO A 205 13.64 10.29 29.50
C PRO A 205 13.06 8.91 29.19
N LEU A 206 12.64 8.67 27.95
CA LEU A 206 12.08 7.38 27.53
C LEU A 206 13.14 6.27 27.56
N ARG A 207 14.32 6.55 26.99
CA ARG A 207 15.42 5.57 26.95
C ARG A 207 15.88 5.19 28.36
N SER A 208 16.02 6.16 29.26
CA SER A 208 16.42 5.92 30.65
C SER A 208 15.43 5.01 31.38
N VAL A 209 14.13 5.23 31.19
CA VAL A 209 13.08 4.38 31.77
C VAL A 209 13.11 2.98 31.15
N CYS A 210 13.25 2.87 29.84
CA CYS A 210 13.32 1.58 29.15
C CYS A 210 14.54 0.76 29.60
N GLU A 211 15.72 1.36 29.64
CA GLU A 211 16.94 0.71 30.10
C GLU A 211 16.84 0.29 31.57
N GLY A 212 16.35 1.18 32.45
CA GLY A 212 16.25 0.89 33.89
C GLY A 212 15.18 -0.13 34.26
N LEU A 213 14.17 -0.33 33.41
CA LEU A 213 13.14 -1.37 33.58
C LEU A 213 13.38 -2.63 32.73
N GLY A 214 14.43 -2.65 31.90
CA GLY A 214 14.71 -3.76 30.99
C GLY A 214 13.65 -3.94 29.89
N ILE A 215 13.09 -2.84 29.41
CA ILE A 215 12.12 -2.81 28.31
C ILE A 215 12.88 -2.90 26.97
N PRO A 216 12.64 -3.94 26.16
CA PRO A 216 13.29 -4.07 24.86
C PRO A 216 12.74 -3.06 23.84
N ASP A 217 13.53 -2.74 22.81
CA ASP A 217 13.12 -1.83 21.72
C ASP A 217 11.90 -2.33 20.92
N SER A 218 11.62 -3.63 20.97
CA SER A 218 10.43 -4.23 20.37
C SER A 218 9.16 -4.13 21.24
N SER A 219 9.27 -3.56 22.45
CA SER A 219 8.14 -3.41 23.37
C SER A 219 7.06 -2.47 22.80
N TRP A 220 5.81 -2.77 23.13
CA TRP A 220 4.68 -1.88 22.87
C TRP A 220 4.87 -0.48 23.47
N VAL A 221 5.69 -0.32 24.52
CA VAL A 221 5.95 0.97 25.17
C VAL A 221 6.57 1.96 24.19
N TRP A 222 7.53 1.52 23.36
CA TRP A 222 8.11 2.36 22.31
C TRP A 222 7.05 2.76 21.28
N ASN A 223 6.28 1.79 20.79
CA ASN A 223 5.22 2.04 19.80
C ASN A 223 4.19 3.06 20.32
N GLU A 224 3.76 2.89 21.58
CA GLU A 224 2.80 3.76 22.24
C GLU A 224 3.36 5.17 22.49
N ALA A 225 4.63 5.29 22.87
CA ALA A 225 5.27 6.59 23.05
C ALA A 225 5.38 7.36 21.73
N LEU A 226 5.72 6.67 20.65
CA LEU A 226 5.79 7.28 19.33
C LEU A 226 4.40 7.68 18.80
N LEU A 227 3.37 6.86 19.04
CA LEU A 227 1.98 7.25 18.73
C LEU A 227 1.49 8.43 19.58
N ALA A 228 1.83 8.46 20.87
CA ALA A 228 1.49 9.57 21.75
C ALA A 228 2.18 10.87 21.32
N TYR A 229 3.41 10.80 20.82
CA TYR A 229 4.09 11.92 20.15
C TYR A 229 3.30 12.43 18.94
N ILE A 230 2.89 11.53 18.03
CA ILE A 230 2.11 11.90 16.84
C ILE A 230 0.74 12.48 17.23
N ALA A 231 0.08 11.91 18.24
CA ALA A 231 -1.20 12.41 18.77
C ALA A 231 -1.04 13.85 19.29
N LEU A 232 -0.01 14.10 20.11
CA LEU A 232 0.25 15.42 20.68
C LEU A 232 0.60 16.46 19.59
N LEU A 233 1.36 16.06 18.58
CA LEU A 233 1.60 16.90 17.40
C LEU A 233 0.29 17.21 16.66
N CYS A 234 -0.59 16.22 16.51
CA CYS A 234 -1.89 16.42 15.87
C CYS A 234 -2.83 17.34 16.69
N ASP A 235 -2.74 17.34 18.01
CA ASP A 235 -3.53 18.22 18.87
C ASP A 235 -3.00 19.66 18.92
N SER A 236 -1.84 19.93 18.32
CA SER A 236 -1.22 21.26 18.29
C SER A 236 -1.91 22.21 17.31
N SER A 237 -1.64 23.51 17.44
CA SER A 237 -2.12 24.54 16.49
C SER A 237 -1.63 24.26 15.07
N ASP A 238 -2.30 24.79 14.04
CA ASP A 238 -1.92 24.57 12.64
C ASP A 238 -0.46 24.89 12.34
N ARG A 239 0.06 25.98 12.93
CA ARG A 239 1.46 26.38 12.79
C ARG A 239 2.39 25.33 13.41
N ALA A 240 2.17 24.98 14.68
CA ALA A 240 3.01 24.01 15.38
C ALA A 240 2.95 22.61 14.76
N PHE A 241 1.77 22.20 14.27
CA PHE A 241 1.61 20.95 13.54
C PHE A 241 2.46 20.92 12.26
N ARG A 242 2.42 21.99 11.46
CA ARG A 242 3.23 22.09 10.23
C ARG A 242 4.72 22.10 10.54
N ASP A 243 5.14 22.89 11.52
CA ASP A 243 6.55 23.00 11.91
C ASP A 243 7.12 21.63 12.36
N GLY A 244 6.28 20.74 12.92
CA GLY A 244 6.66 19.38 13.31
C GLY A 244 6.35 18.27 12.29
N LEU A 245 5.66 18.58 11.19
CA LEU A 245 5.17 17.56 10.24
C LEU A 245 6.31 16.82 9.56
N ASP A 246 7.36 17.52 9.12
CA ASP A 246 8.51 16.89 8.46
C ASP A 246 9.25 15.91 9.38
N GLY A 247 9.30 16.22 10.68
CA GLY A 247 9.84 15.31 11.69
C GLY A 247 8.98 14.06 11.88
N ALA A 248 7.66 14.23 11.90
CA ALA A 248 6.71 13.11 11.94
C ALA A 248 6.80 12.23 10.68
N LEU A 249 6.87 12.83 9.48
CA LEU A 249 7.01 12.11 8.22
C LEU A 249 8.35 11.38 8.15
N SER A 250 9.44 12.00 8.62
CA SER A 250 10.74 11.35 8.71
C SER A 250 10.71 10.12 9.62
N LEU A 251 10.04 10.21 10.76
CA LEU A 251 9.86 9.09 11.70
C LEU A 251 9.02 7.96 11.09
N VAL A 252 7.85 8.29 10.54
CA VAL A 252 6.95 7.33 9.88
C VAL A 252 7.67 6.63 8.74
N ASN A 253 8.44 7.36 7.94
CA ASN A 253 9.20 6.83 6.81
C ASN A 253 10.50 6.11 7.19
N GLY A 254 10.79 5.95 8.49
CA GLY A 254 11.99 5.26 8.95
C GLY A 254 13.29 5.98 8.56
N ARG A 255 13.26 7.30 8.47
CA ARG A 255 14.44 8.14 8.21
C ARG A 255 15.12 8.62 9.50
N THR A 256 14.60 8.22 10.66
CA THR A 256 15.18 8.51 11.98
C THR A 256 15.84 7.25 12.57
N GLN A 257 16.55 7.42 13.69
CA GLN A 257 17.11 6.29 14.45
C GLN A 257 16.02 5.42 15.09
N LEU A 258 14.87 6.02 15.38
CA LEU A 258 13.71 5.32 15.91
C LEU A 258 12.98 4.60 14.78
N ARG A 259 12.54 3.37 15.03
CA ARG A 259 11.83 2.55 14.05
C ARG A 259 10.41 2.31 14.55
N MET A 260 9.43 2.55 13.67
CA MET A 260 8.05 2.16 13.88
C MET A 260 7.75 0.88 13.09
N PRO A 261 7.06 -0.11 13.68
CA PRO A 261 6.43 -1.18 12.92
C PRO A 261 5.46 -0.63 11.87
N GLU A 262 5.29 -1.35 10.77
CA GLU A 262 4.47 -0.92 9.61
C GLU A 262 3.02 -0.57 10.00
N THR A 263 2.41 -1.35 10.89
CA THR A 263 1.05 -1.11 11.39
C THR A 263 0.94 0.23 12.13
N ILE A 264 1.91 0.53 12.98
CA ILE A 264 2.00 1.77 13.76
C ILE A 264 2.28 2.97 12.85
N ALA A 265 3.21 2.82 11.90
CA ALA A 265 3.51 3.84 10.91
C ALA A 265 2.28 4.18 10.05
N ARG A 266 1.49 3.18 9.65
CA ARG A 266 0.23 3.38 8.92
C ARG A 266 -0.80 4.15 9.75
N GLN A 267 -0.94 3.80 11.03
CA GLN A 267 -1.82 4.53 11.95
C GLN A 267 -1.38 6.00 12.12
N ALA A 268 -0.09 6.24 12.34
CA ALA A 268 0.47 7.59 12.43
C ALA A 268 0.28 8.39 11.13
N THR A 269 0.42 7.74 9.97
CA THR A 269 0.14 8.34 8.66
C THR A 269 -1.31 8.75 8.53
N ALA A 270 -2.25 7.89 8.94
CA ALA A 270 -3.67 8.21 8.95
C ALA A 270 -3.97 9.42 9.85
N MET A 271 -3.44 9.44 11.08
CA MET A 271 -3.62 10.55 12.02
C MET A 271 -3.12 11.88 11.46
N THR A 272 -1.90 11.90 10.93
CA THR A 272 -1.29 13.11 10.35
C THR A 272 -2.04 13.59 9.10
N THR A 273 -2.49 12.67 8.24
CA THR A 273 -3.31 13.00 7.06
C THR A 273 -4.66 13.61 7.46
N VAL A 274 -5.33 13.03 8.46
CA VAL A 274 -6.59 13.58 9.02
C VAL A 274 -6.37 14.94 9.65
N ARG A 275 -5.24 15.13 10.36
CA ARG A 275 -4.94 16.42 10.95
C ARG A 275 -4.69 17.50 9.91
N TYR A 276 -3.93 17.19 8.86
CA TYR A 276 -3.61 18.15 7.80
C TYR A 276 -4.86 18.59 7.03
N SER A 277 -5.84 17.70 6.83
CA SER A 277 -7.10 18.05 6.15
C SER A 277 -7.94 19.10 6.89
N ARG A 278 -7.74 19.21 8.21
CA ARG A 278 -8.40 20.18 9.09
C ARG A 278 -7.68 21.53 9.17
N CYS A 279 -6.47 21.64 8.62
CA CYS A 279 -5.77 22.92 8.56
C CYS A 279 -6.54 23.93 7.70
N ALA A 280 -6.48 25.21 8.10
CA ALA A 280 -7.17 26.29 7.39
C ALA A 280 -6.63 26.48 5.96
N ASP A 281 -5.30 26.56 5.84
CA ASP A 281 -4.61 26.42 4.57
C ASP A 281 -4.26 24.94 4.36
N ARG A 282 -4.19 24.44 3.13
CA ARG A 282 -3.86 23.03 2.87
C ARG A 282 -3.37 22.84 1.44
N PRO A 283 -2.25 23.47 1.05
CA PRO A 283 -1.64 23.20 -0.23
C PRO A 283 -1.20 21.73 -0.30
N GLU A 284 -0.91 21.27 -1.51
CA GLU A 284 -0.33 19.95 -1.70
C GLU A 284 0.98 19.83 -0.93
N HIS A 285 1.02 18.87 0.00
CA HIS A 285 2.24 18.50 0.69
C HIS A 285 2.76 17.20 0.10
N ILE A 286 3.76 17.30 -0.78
CA ILE A 286 4.26 16.18 -1.60
C ILE A 286 4.66 14.99 -0.73
N GLU A 287 5.45 15.21 0.34
CA GLU A 287 5.88 14.09 1.19
C GLU A 287 4.71 13.42 1.94
N LEU A 288 3.74 14.18 2.43
CA LEU A 288 2.57 13.64 3.11
C LEU A 288 1.71 12.83 2.14
N ARG A 289 1.49 13.36 0.92
CA ARG A 289 0.78 12.64 -0.16
C ARG A 289 1.44 11.30 -0.44
N ASP A 290 2.75 11.31 -0.68
CA ASP A 290 3.50 10.11 -1.05
C ASP A 290 3.55 9.11 0.11
N THR A 291 3.74 9.59 1.33
CA THR A 291 3.69 8.76 2.54
C THR A 291 2.32 8.11 2.72
N ALA A 292 1.24 8.88 2.52
CA ALA A 292 -0.12 8.37 2.63
C ALA A 292 -0.43 7.30 1.58
N VAL A 293 -0.07 7.54 0.32
CA VAL A 293 -0.25 6.55 -0.75
C VAL A 293 0.60 5.30 -0.52
N GLN A 294 1.84 5.46 -0.06
CA GLN A 294 2.75 4.33 0.18
C GLN A 294 2.31 3.45 1.35
N ARG A 295 1.87 4.06 2.47
CA ARG A 295 1.56 3.34 3.71
C ARG A 295 0.12 2.88 3.81
N VAL A 296 -0.81 3.65 3.25
CA VAL A 296 -2.26 3.39 3.33
C VAL A 296 -2.78 2.84 2.00
N GLY A 297 -2.31 3.35 0.88
CA GLY A 297 -2.77 3.02 -0.47
C GLY A 297 -3.40 4.21 -1.18
N SER A 298 -3.79 4.05 -2.44
CA SER A 298 -4.46 5.11 -3.20
C SER A 298 -5.95 5.20 -2.82
N PRO A 299 -6.45 6.33 -2.26
CA PRO A 299 -7.87 6.49 -1.92
C PRO A 299 -8.78 6.45 -3.15
N TRP A 300 -8.25 6.83 -4.30
CA TRP A 300 -8.99 6.86 -5.56
C TRP A 300 -9.14 5.47 -6.20
N LEU A 301 -8.14 4.60 -6.06
CA LEU A 301 -8.17 3.25 -6.64
C LEU A 301 -8.82 2.23 -5.69
N ALA A 302 -8.61 2.37 -4.39
CA ALA A 302 -9.05 1.39 -3.38
C ALA A 302 -9.71 2.09 -2.18
N ARG A 303 -10.84 2.76 -2.43
CA ARG A 303 -11.57 3.55 -1.43
C ARG A 303 -11.86 2.79 -0.14
N ALA A 304 -12.41 1.58 -0.23
CA ALA A 304 -12.77 0.79 0.95
C ALA A 304 -11.54 0.43 1.82
N ALA A 305 -10.41 0.11 1.20
CA ALA A 305 -9.17 -0.19 1.92
C ALA A 305 -8.58 1.06 2.59
N TRP A 306 -8.64 2.21 1.90
CA TRP A 306 -8.27 3.49 2.49
C TRP A 306 -9.14 3.86 3.69
N ASP A 307 -10.46 3.75 3.53
CA ASP A 307 -11.43 4.10 4.57
C ASP A 307 -11.31 3.21 5.82
N ALA A 308 -10.92 1.94 5.65
CA ALA A 308 -10.63 1.04 6.76
C ALA A 308 -9.47 1.52 7.66
N HIS A 309 -8.57 2.35 7.14
CA HIS A 309 -7.42 2.89 7.87
C HIS A 309 -7.56 4.36 8.27
N VAL A 310 -8.15 5.19 7.40
CA VAL A 310 -8.22 6.66 7.59
C VAL A 310 -9.60 7.11 8.07
N GLY A 311 -10.68 6.51 7.57
CA GLY A 311 -12.05 6.76 8.02
C GLY A 311 -12.50 8.23 8.01
N ASN A 312 -11.94 9.08 7.13
CA ASN A 312 -12.20 10.53 7.14
C ASN A 312 -12.38 11.09 5.72
N GLU A 313 -13.60 11.55 5.42
CA GLU A 313 -13.99 12.07 4.10
C GLU A 313 -13.15 13.28 3.65
N PRO A 314 -12.96 14.35 4.46
CA PRO A 314 -12.14 15.49 4.04
C PRO A 314 -10.69 15.11 3.72
N ALA A 315 -10.09 14.23 4.52
CA ALA A 315 -8.73 13.74 4.27
C ALA A 315 -8.65 12.94 2.97
N ARG A 316 -9.64 12.09 2.71
CA ARG A 316 -9.72 11.32 1.47
C ARG A 316 -9.81 12.24 0.26
N GLN A 317 -10.75 13.19 0.26
CA GLN A 317 -10.96 14.13 -0.85
C GLN A 317 -9.71 15.00 -1.10
N MET A 318 -9.02 15.40 -0.04
CA MET A 318 -7.77 16.15 -0.14
C MET A 318 -6.68 15.36 -0.88
N VAL A 319 -6.44 14.11 -0.45
CA VAL A 319 -5.42 13.25 -1.09
C VAL A 319 -5.83 12.84 -2.50
N GLU A 320 -7.10 12.47 -2.71
CA GLU A 320 -7.65 12.21 -4.05
C GLU A 320 -7.42 13.43 -4.96
N GLY A 321 -7.67 14.64 -4.48
CA GLY A 321 -7.49 15.86 -5.26
C GLY A 321 -6.03 16.14 -5.60
N TRP A 322 -5.09 15.91 -4.69
CA TRP A 322 -3.65 15.99 -5.01
C TRP A 322 -3.26 15.02 -6.12
N LEU A 323 -3.71 13.77 -6.03
CA LEU A 323 -3.43 12.74 -7.04
C LEU A 323 -4.06 13.10 -8.40
N LYS A 324 -5.33 13.53 -8.42
CA LYS A 324 -6.01 13.95 -9.65
C LYS A 324 -5.31 15.13 -10.31
N ARG A 325 -5.00 16.20 -9.55
CA ARG A 325 -4.29 17.38 -10.08
C ARG A 325 -2.94 16.99 -10.65
N ARG A 326 -2.20 16.09 -10.01
CA ARG A 326 -0.90 15.62 -10.52
C ARG A 326 -1.05 14.87 -11.84
N LEU A 327 -2.04 13.98 -11.94
CA LEU A 327 -2.30 13.22 -13.18
C LEU A 327 -2.78 14.12 -14.33
N ILE A 328 -3.62 15.11 -14.04
CA ILE A 328 -4.06 16.12 -15.02
C ILE A 328 -2.85 16.92 -15.53
N LYS A 329 -1.97 17.38 -14.63
CA LYS A 329 -0.72 18.07 -15.00
C LYS A 329 0.15 17.19 -15.88
N ASP A 330 0.42 15.95 -15.46
CA ASP A 330 1.25 15.05 -16.23
C ASP A 330 0.69 14.78 -17.65
N PHE A 331 -0.64 14.69 -17.80
CA PHE A 331 -1.26 14.52 -19.11
C PHE A 331 -0.96 15.71 -20.04
N PHE A 332 -1.19 16.95 -19.60
CA PHE A 332 -0.98 18.12 -20.46
C PHE A 332 0.48 18.53 -20.62
N GLU A 333 1.37 18.15 -19.70
CA GLU A 333 2.81 18.43 -19.78
C GLU A 333 3.55 17.40 -20.63
N LEU A 334 3.18 16.11 -20.58
CA LEU A 334 3.93 15.02 -21.23
C LEU A 334 3.22 14.39 -22.43
N LEU A 335 1.88 14.43 -22.49
CA LEU A 335 1.09 13.71 -23.50
C LEU A 335 0.47 14.63 -24.56
N ALA A 336 0.68 15.95 -24.44
CA ALA A 336 0.33 16.91 -25.47
C ALA A 336 1.36 16.88 -26.62
N GLN A 337 0.86 16.88 -27.85
CA GLN A 337 1.64 16.61 -29.07
C GLN A 337 2.83 17.58 -29.31
N ASP A 338 2.77 18.80 -28.77
CA ASP A 338 3.78 19.84 -29.02
C ASP A 338 4.99 19.79 -28.06
N GLY A 339 5.02 18.86 -27.09
CA GLY A 339 6.10 18.76 -26.10
C GLY A 339 6.25 19.99 -25.17
N GLY A 340 5.44 21.03 -25.38
CA GLY A 340 5.20 22.14 -24.48
C GLY A 340 3.84 22.00 -23.82
N ALA A 341 3.73 22.42 -22.56
CA ALA A 341 2.48 22.37 -21.84
C ALA A 341 1.41 23.23 -22.55
N ASP A 342 0.27 22.64 -22.93
CA ASP A 342 -0.94 23.42 -23.24
C ASP A 342 -1.50 23.98 -21.91
N VAL A 343 -0.83 25.02 -21.41
CA VAL A 343 -1.11 25.63 -20.10
C VAL A 343 -2.56 26.10 -20.01
N ARG A 344 -3.17 26.52 -21.13
CA ARG A 344 -4.58 26.94 -21.18
C ARG A 344 -5.51 25.76 -20.90
N ARG A 345 -5.36 24.64 -21.62
CA ARG A 345 -6.17 23.44 -21.37
C ARG A 345 -5.91 22.84 -20.00
N LEU A 346 -4.66 22.82 -19.56
CA LEU A 346 -4.28 22.38 -18.22
C LEU A 346 -5.03 23.18 -17.15
N ASN A 347 -4.92 24.51 -17.18
CA ASN A 347 -5.57 25.38 -16.21
C ASN A 347 -7.09 25.24 -16.25
N TYR A 348 -7.67 25.07 -17.44
CA TYR A 348 -9.10 24.84 -17.61
C TYR A 348 -9.57 23.56 -16.89
N TRP A 349 -8.90 22.43 -17.11
CA TRP A 349 -9.31 21.17 -16.49
C TRP A 349 -8.97 21.08 -15.00
N LEU A 350 -7.91 21.76 -14.54
CA LEU A 350 -7.62 21.86 -13.09
C LEU A 350 -8.75 22.56 -12.31
N LYS A 351 -9.45 23.53 -12.91
CA LYS A 351 -10.66 24.14 -12.31
C LYS A 351 -11.78 23.11 -12.11
N TRP A 352 -11.87 22.08 -12.95
CA TRP A 352 -12.92 21.05 -12.89
C TRP A 352 -12.59 19.88 -11.98
N GLU A 353 -11.35 19.73 -11.52
CA GLU A 353 -10.90 18.61 -10.68
C GLU A 353 -11.85 18.26 -9.52
N PRO A 354 -12.38 19.20 -8.72
CA PRO A 354 -13.29 18.87 -7.63
C PRO A 354 -14.59 18.17 -8.05
N LYS A 355 -14.99 18.32 -9.33
CA LYS A 355 -16.19 17.70 -9.91
C LYS A 355 -15.88 16.42 -10.70
N ILE A 356 -14.60 16.11 -10.90
CA ILE A 356 -14.18 14.88 -11.58
C ILE A 356 -14.27 13.72 -10.60
N THR A 357 -15.22 12.82 -10.82
CA THR A 357 -15.45 11.65 -9.96
C THR A 357 -14.64 10.44 -10.40
N ASP A 358 -14.29 10.33 -11.68
CA ASP A 358 -13.43 9.27 -12.19
C ASP A 358 -12.65 9.69 -13.45
N MET A 359 -11.56 8.97 -13.76
CA MET A 359 -10.67 9.29 -14.88
C MET A 359 -10.05 8.04 -15.50
N TRP A 360 -9.85 8.06 -16.82
CA TRP A 360 -9.05 7.08 -17.55
C TRP A 360 -8.08 7.79 -18.49
N PHE A 361 -6.88 7.22 -18.59
CA PHE A 361 -5.82 7.76 -19.45
C PHE A 361 -5.51 6.75 -20.55
N VAL A 362 -5.94 7.06 -21.76
CA VAL A 362 -5.79 6.18 -22.92
C VAL A 362 -4.56 6.60 -23.71
N LEU A 363 -3.51 5.79 -23.66
CA LEU A 363 -2.18 6.16 -24.13
C LEU A 363 -1.85 5.56 -25.50
N GLY A 364 -1.36 6.40 -26.42
CA GLY A 364 -0.83 6.01 -27.72
C GLY A 364 0.48 5.22 -27.63
N ALA A 365 0.92 4.68 -28.76
CA ALA A 365 2.13 3.84 -28.82
C ALA A 365 3.39 4.58 -28.32
N ASP A 366 3.52 5.87 -28.59
CA ASP A 366 4.70 6.66 -28.25
C ASP A 366 4.80 6.84 -26.73
N ALA A 367 3.72 7.29 -26.09
CA ALA A 367 3.65 7.45 -24.65
C ALA A 367 3.82 6.13 -23.88
N ARG A 368 3.33 5.02 -24.45
CA ARG A 368 3.47 3.69 -23.83
C ARG A 368 4.89 3.15 -23.92
N ARG A 369 5.57 3.35 -25.05
CA ARG A 369 6.90 2.76 -25.33
C ARG A 369 8.05 3.68 -24.96
N ASN A 370 7.81 4.96 -24.69
CA ASN A 370 8.86 5.92 -24.34
C ASN A 370 9.61 5.48 -23.06
N PRO A 371 10.92 5.20 -23.13
CA PRO A 371 11.69 4.63 -22.02
C PRO A 371 12.23 5.68 -21.05
N THR A 372 12.02 6.98 -21.31
CA THR A 372 12.52 8.06 -20.46
C THR A 372 11.90 8.04 -19.05
N ALA A 373 12.64 8.53 -18.07
CA ALA A 373 12.20 8.54 -16.67
C ALA A 373 10.85 9.25 -16.44
N PRO A 374 10.55 10.42 -17.06
CA PRO A 374 9.25 11.07 -16.90
C PRO A 374 8.08 10.19 -17.36
N PHE A 375 8.21 9.51 -18.50
CA PHE A 375 7.17 8.63 -19.04
C PHE A 375 7.04 7.31 -18.25
N LYS A 376 8.13 6.78 -17.67
CA LYS A 376 8.06 5.66 -16.73
C LYS A 376 7.26 6.03 -15.49
N ALA A 377 7.63 7.13 -14.85
CA ALA A 377 6.97 7.62 -13.64
C ALA A 377 5.50 8.00 -13.91
N LEU A 378 5.19 8.55 -15.09
CA LEU A 378 3.83 8.80 -15.55
C LEU A 378 2.99 7.51 -15.58
N ARG A 379 3.50 6.47 -16.24
CA ARG A 379 2.80 5.18 -16.36
C ARG A 379 2.57 4.52 -15.01
N GLU A 380 3.55 4.60 -14.10
CA GLU A 380 3.41 4.11 -12.73
C GLU A 380 2.30 4.85 -11.96
N ARG A 381 2.22 6.18 -12.09
CA ARG A 381 1.16 6.97 -11.42
C ARG A 381 -0.23 6.72 -12.01
N MET A 382 -0.32 6.42 -13.30
CA MET A 382 -1.57 6.10 -14.00
C MET A 382 -1.99 4.63 -13.83
N GLU A 383 -1.23 3.81 -13.11
CA GLU A 383 -1.48 2.38 -12.98
C GLU A 383 -2.90 2.09 -12.43
N GLY A 384 -3.54 1.05 -12.94
CA GLY A 384 -4.97 0.75 -12.71
C GLY A 384 -5.95 1.57 -13.58
N ARG A 385 -5.56 2.75 -14.06
CA ARG A 385 -6.44 3.65 -14.87
C ARG A 385 -5.89 3.99 -16.25
N ARG A 386 -4.68 3.55 -16.55
CA ARG A 386 -4.07 3.56 -17.87
C ARG A 386 -4.77 2.54 -18.78
N ARG A 387 -4.96 2.93 -20.04
CA ARG A 387 -5.53 2.10 -21.11
C ARG A 387 -4.69 2.27 -22.39
N VAL A 388 -4.92 1.40 -23.38
CA VAL A 388 -4.21 1.43 -24.65
C VAL A 388 -5.05 2.12 -25.71
N LEU A 389 -4.47 3.11 -26.40
CA LEU A 389 -4.97 3.60 -27.67
C LEU A 389 -4.25 2.85 -28.79
N ASP A 390 -4.99 2.02 -29.53
CA ASP A 390 -4.50 1.24 -30.66
C ASP A 390 -4.82 1.95 -31.97
N GLU A 391 -3.96 2.91 -32.31
CA GLU A 391 -4.06 3.70 -33.54
C GLU A 391 -2.75 3.62 -34.33
N PRO A 392 -2.81 3.69 -35.68
CA PRO A 392 -1.62 3.78 -36.51
C PRO A 392 -0.73 4.99 -36.16
N ASP A 393 -1.37 6.10 -35.78
CA ASP A 393 -0.69 7.27 -35.23
C ASP A 393 -0.48 7.10 -33.72
N GLY A 394 0.77 6.84 -33.34
CA GLY A 394 1.19 6.59 -31.96
C GLY A 394 1.23 7.82 -31.06
N THR A 395 1.10 9.03 -31.62
CA THR A 395 1.28 10.30 -30.89
C THR A 395 0.03 10.73 -30.11
N ASN A 396 -1.14 10.19 -30.47
CA ASN A 396 -2.40 10.60 -29.86
C ASN A 396 -2.63 9.95 -28.49
N ASN A 397 -3.24 10.70 -27.59
CA ASN A 397 -3.61 10.28 -26.24
C ASN A 397 -5.01 10.82 -25.92
N ALA A 398 -5.74 10.15 -25.03
CA ALA A 398 -7.03 10.61 -24.55
C ALA A 398 -7.09 10.66 -23.03
N PHE A 399 -7.71 11.72 -22.52
CA PHE A 399 -8.06 11.90 -21.12
C PHE A 399 -9.58 11.85 -21.01
N VAL A 400 -10.07 10.75 -20.43
CA VAL A 400 -11.50 10.52 -20.19
C VAL A 400 -11.80 10.89 -18.76
N MET A 401 -12.81 11.73 -18.54
CA MET A 401 -13.25 12.21 -17.24
C MET A 401 -14.72 11.89 -17.03
N ARG A 402 -15.08 11.51 -15.80
CA ARG A 402 -16.46 11.47 -15.34
C ARG A 402 -16.78 12.70 -14.53
N ILE A 403 -17.78 13.47 -14.95
CA ILE A 403 -18.23 14.69 -14.27
C ILE A 403 -19.75 14.60 -14.09
N GLY A 404 -20.19 14.27 -12.88
CA GLY A 404 -21.60 13.97 -12.61
C GLY A 404 -22.12 12.85 -13.52
N PRO A 405 -23.23 13.05 -14.25
CA PRO A 405 -23.77 12.07 -15.19
C PRO A 405 -23.09 12.11 -16.58
N LEU A 406 -22.01 12.89 -16.75
CA LEU A 406 -21.35 13.06 -18.04
C LEU A 406 -20.04 12.27 -18.14
N VAL A 407 -19.74 11.83 -19.36
CA VAL A 407 -18.41 11.38 -19.79
C VAL A 407 -17.84 12.45 -20.72
N VAL A 408 -16.66 12.94 -20.39
CA VAL A 408 -15.95 14.00 -21.11
C VAL A 408 -14.62 13.45 -21.61
N ILE A 409 -14.32 13.59 -22.89
CA ILE A 409 -13.13 13.02 -23.54
C ILE A 409 -12.33 14.14 -24.19
N GLU A 410 -11.15 14.40 -23.65
CA GLU A 410 -10.16 15.34 -24.17
C GLU A 410 -9.05 14.59 -24.90
N PHE A 411 -8.64 15.07 -26.07
CA PHE A 411 -7.56 14.45 -26.86
C PHE A 411 -6.29 15.31 -26.81
N GLY A 412 -5.13 14.66 -26.68
CA GLY A 412 -3.83 15.32 -26.52
C GLY A 412 -3.28 15.97 -27.79
N GLN A 413 -3.79 15.64 -28.97
CA GLN A 413 -3.39 16.28 -30.22
C GLN A 413 -4.12 17.62 -30.46
N THR A 414 -3.36 18.61 -30.91
CA THR A 414 -3.85 19.95 -31.25
C THR A 414 -4.79 19.87 -32.48
N GLY A 415 -5.93 20.55 -32.43
CA GLY A 415 -6.96 20.48 -33.48
C GLY A 415 -8.05 19.40 -33.29
N ASN A 416 -7.89 18.50 -32.32
CA ASN A 416 -8.99 17.64 -31.88
C ASN A 416 -9.99 18.43 -31.00
N ALA A 417 -11.27 18.05 -31.12
CA ALA A 417 -12.33 18.57 -30.26
C ALA A 417 -12.46 17.75 -28.98
N CYS A 418 -12.95 18.37 -27.92
CA CYS A 418 -13.43 17.68 -26.73
C CYS A 418 -14.83 17.08 -27.02
N TYR A 419 -15.09 15.86 -26.56
CA TYR A 419 -16.37 15.19 -26.73
C TYR A 419 -17.05 15.00 -25.38
N VAL A 420 -18.35 15.30 -25.32
CA VAL A 420 -19.15 15.16 -24.10
C VAL A 420 -20.38 14.31 -24.38
N PHE A 421 -20.61 13.33 -23.51
CA PHE A 421 -21.74 12.40 -23.56
C PHE A 421 -22.46 12.39 -22.21
N ALA A 422 -23.75 12.09 -22.21
CA ALA A 422 -24.32 11.45 -21.03
C ALA A 422 -23.70 10.05 -20.87
N ALA A 423 -23.38 9.63 -19.65
CA ALA A 423 -22.66 8.37 -19.41
C ALA A 423 -23.38 7.15 -20.00
N SER A 424 -24.70 7.11 -19.90
CA SER A 424 -25.53 6.04 -20.48
C SER A 424 -25.55 6.01 -22.01
N ASP A 425 -25.24 7.15 -22.65
CA ASP A 425 -25.28 7.30 -24.10
C ASP A 425 -23.89 7.00 -24.74
N PHE A 426 -22.85 6.82 -23.91
CA PHE A 426 -21.51 6.45 -24.34
C PHE A 426 -21.38 4.91 -24.42
N ASN A 427 -21.46 4.36 -25.63
CA ASN A 427 -21.56 2.92 -25.87
C ASN A 427 -20.18 2.23 -25.93
N THR A 428 -19.31 2.50 -24.96
CA THR A 428 -18.04 1.80 -24.82
C THR A 428 -17.77 1.53 -23.35
N ASP A 429 -17.38 0.29 -23.08
CA ASP A 429 -16.98 -0.13 -21.74
C ASP A 429 -15.64 0.52 -21.39
N LEU A 430 -15.65 1.49 -20.46
CA LEU A 430 -14.46 2.20 -20.02
C LEU A 430 -13.49 1.31 -19.24
N GLU A 431 -13.92 0.10 -18.84
CA GLU A 431 -13.05 -0.90 -18.24
C GLU A 431 -12.32 -1.78 -19.27
N ALA A 432 -12.63 -1.66 -20.56
CA ALA A 432 -11.86 -2.33 -21.60
C ALA A 432 -10.38 -1.89 -21.57
N GLU A 433 -9.44 -2.79 -21.86
CA GLU A 433 -8.00 -2.46 -21.84
C GLU A 433 -7.54 -1.66 -23.08
N VAL A 434 -8.21 -1.87 -24.22
CA VAL A 434 -7.82 -1.35 -25.53
C VAL A 434 -8.97 -0.59 -26.17
N PHE A 435 -8.65 0.61 -26.67
CA PHE A 435 -9.55 1.52 -27.35
C PHE A 435 -8.99 1.91 -28.71
N THR A 436 -9.89 2.36 -29.57
CA THR A 436 -9.55 3.03 -30.83
C THR A 436 -10.32 4.34 -30.91
N LEU A 437 -10.00 5.21 -31.85
CA LEU A 437 -10.74 6.43 -32.10
C LEU A 437 -12.10 6.12 -32.71
N ASN A 438 -12.17 5.26 -33.72
CA ASN A 438 -13.40 5.01 -34.49
C ASN A 438 -13.75 3.52 -34.69
N GLY A 439 -12.88 2.60 -34.26
CA GLY A 439 -13.02 1.16 -34.48
C GLY A 439 -13.61 0.44 -33.27
N ARG A 440 -12.94 -0.63 -32.82
CA ARG A 440 -13.35 -1.38 -31.62
C ARG A 440 -13.18 -0.50 -30.38
N ASN A 441 -14.19 -0.47 -29.51
CA ASN A 441 -14.25 0.39 -28.33
C ASN A 441 -13.95 1.86 -28.68
N PRO A 442 -14.79 2.50 -29.53
CA PRO A 442 -14.49 3.80 -30.10
C PRO A 442 -14.64 4.93 -29.08
N LEU A 443 -13.61 5.78 -28.98
CA LEU A 443 -13.65 7.01 -28.17
C LEU A 443 -14.31 8.19 -28.90
N LYS A 444 -14.21 8.28 -30.24
CA LYS A 444 -14.81 9.35 -31.07
C LYS A 444 -16.16 8.92 -31.64
N GLN A 445 -17.14 8.71 -30.76
CA GLN A 445 -18.52 8.45 -31.19
C GLN A 445 -19.17 9.77 -31.66
N LYS A 446 -19.88 9.74 -32.79
CA LYS A 446 -20.57 10.93 -33.34
C LYS A 446 -21.99 11.07 -32.82
N ILE A 447 -22.66 9.95 -32.58
CA ILE A 447 -24.05 9.90 -32.12
C ILE A 447 -24.08 10.27 -30.63
N ASN A 448 -25.02 11.12 -30.22
CA ASN A 448 -25.22 11.59 -28.85
C ASN A 448 -24.04 12.37 -28.23
N ALA A 449 -23.05 12.75 -29.04
CA ALA A 449 -21.91 13.55 -28.61
C ALA A 449 -22.17 15.05 -28.77
N SER A 450 -21.87 15.82 -27.73
CA SER A 450 -21.62 17.25 -27.87
C SER A 450 -20.13 17.47 -28.18
N ARG A 451 -19.82 18.07 -29.32
CA ARG A 451 -18.45 18.33 -29.77
C ARG A 451 -18.05 19.77 -29.46
N LEU A 452 -17.08 19.95 -28.58
CA LEU A 452 -16.59 21.26 -28.15
C LEU A 452 -15.23 21.56 -28.78
N SER A 453 -15.10 22.70 -29.45
CA SER A 453 -13.91 23.09 -30.22
C SER A 453 -13.02 24.06 -29.43
N HIS A 454 -11.71 23.85 -29.48
CA HIS A 454 -10.69 24.70 -28.82
C HIS A 454 -10.35 26.00 -29.58
N GLN A 455 -11.25 26.48 -30.44
CA GLN A 455 -11.02 27.66 -31.27
C GLN A 455 -11.42 28.97 -30.55
N GLY A 456 -10.56 29.98 -30.61
CA GLY A 456 -10.81 31.31 -30.01
C GLY A 456 -10.88 31.30 -28.48
N SER A 457 -11.87 32.01 -27.93
CA SER A 457 -12.18 32.07 -26.49
C SER A 457 -13.03 30.88 -26.05
N TRP A 458 -12.52 29.67 -26.29
CA TRP A 458 -13.27 28.42 -26.13
C TRP A 458 -13.63 28.11 -24.67
N GLU A 459 -12.87 28.60 -23.69
CA GLU A 459 -13.06 28.29 -22.27
C GLU A 459 -14.44 28.73 -21.76
N SER A 460 -14.87 29.95 -22.12
CA SER A 460 -16.21 30.47 -21.77
C SER A 460 -17.33 29.67 -22.43
N LYS A 461 -17.09 29.18 -23.65
CA LYS A 461 -18.04 28.32 -24.36
C LYS A 461 -18.15 26.94 -23.69
N PHE A 462 -17.02 26.34 -23.32
CA PHE A 462 -17.02 25.08 -22.58
C PHE A 462 -17.74 25.23 -21.24
N ASP A 463 -17.51 26.32 -20.51
CA ASP A 463 -18.21 26.60 -19.25
C ASP A 463 -19.73 26.62 -19.44
N PHE A 464 -20.20 27.35 -20.45
CA PHE A 464 -21.63 27.42 -20.78
C PHE A 464 -22.19 26.06 -21.19
N ASP A 465 -21.53 25.35 -22.10
CA ASP A 465 -22.01 24.08 -22.65
C ASP A 465 -21.98 22.97 -21.59
N LEU A 466 -20.92 22.85 -20.79
CA LEU A 466 -20.84 21.88 -19.69
C LEU A 466 -21.87 22.17 -18.60
N ALA A 467 -22.06 23.43 -18.20
CA ALA A 467 -23.10 23.79 -17.23
C ALA A 467 -24.49 23.43 -17.75
N ARG A 468 -24.78 23.74 -19.01
CA ARG A 468 -26.05 23.39 -19.67
C ARG A 468 -26.25 21.87 -19.76
N LEU A 469 -25.22 21.11 -20.11
CA LEU A 469 -25.30 19.65 -20.20
C LEU A 469 -25.50 19.01 -18.83
N LEU A 470 -24.83 19.50 -17.78
CA LEU A 470 -25.02 19.03 -16.42
C LEU A 470 -26.43 19.31 -15.89
N GLN A 471 -27.03 20.44 -16.27
CA GLN A 471 -28.41 20.78 -15.87
C GLN A 471 -29.45 19.93 -16.61
N ARG A 472 -29.22 19.61 -17.90
CA ARG A 472 -30.20 18.90 -18.74
C ARG A 472 -30.11 17.38 -18.63
N THR A 473 -28.94 16.83 -18.27
CA THR A 473 -28.75 15.39 -18.15
C THR A 473 -29.17 14.93 -16.75
N PRO A 474 -30.23 14.12 -16.63
CA PRO A 474 -30.68 13.65 -15.32
C PRO A 474 -29.66 12.67 -14.72
N PRO A 475 -29.60 12.54 -13.37
CA PRO A 475 -28.72 11.58 -12.71
C PRO A 475 -28.90 10.13 -13.18
N THR A 476 -30.10 9.75 -13.63
CA THR A 476 -30.44 8.42 -14.18
C THR A 476 -29.66 8.07 -15.45
N LYS A 477 -29.13 9.07 -16.16
CA LYS A 477 -28.22 8.86 -17.29
C LYS A 477 -26.74 8.74 -16.88
N GLY A 478 -26.47 8.69 -15.58
CA GLY A 478 -25.12 8.63 -15.04
C GLY A 478 -24.48 7.24 -15.07
N ASP A 479 -25.22 6.18 -15.39
CA ASP A 479 -24.70 4.81 -15.41
C ASP A 479 -23.81 4.59 -16.63
N LEU A 480 -22.60 4.08 -16.39
CA LEU A 480 -21.66 3.74 -17.45
C LEU A 480 -22.13 2.47 -18.17
N TYR A 481 -22.00 2.46 -19.49
CA TYR A 481 -22.16 1.26 -20.28
C TYR A 481 -21.19 0.17 -19.80
N LYS A 482 -21.72 -1.03 -19.56
CA LYS A 482 -20.93 -2.23 -19.29
C LYS A 482 -21.22 -3.22 -20.40
N ALA A 483 -20.19 -3.72 -21.07
CA ALA A 483 -20.38 -4.74 -22.08
C ALA A 483 -20.92 -6.00 -21.38
N ARG A 484 -22.05 -6.52 -21.85
CA ARG A 484 -22.57 -7.79 -21.35
C ARG A 484 -21.56 -8.87 -21.74
N ALA A 485 -21.04 -9.62 -20.76
CA ALA A 485 -20.23 -10.80 -21.07
C ALA A 485 -21.04 -11.71 -22.01
N PRO A 486 -20.43 -12.29 -23.05
CA PRO A 486 -21.16 -13.23 -23.90
C PRO A 486 -21.70 -14.34 -22.99
N GLU A 487 -23.02 -14.47 -22.94
CA GLU A 487 -23.69 -15.55 -22.25
C GLU A 487 -23.20 -16.84 -22.93
N VAL A 488 -22.36 -17.62 -22.26
CA VAL A 488 -22.00 -18.95 -22.73
C VAL A 488 -23.29 -19.75 -22.64
N ALA A 489 -23.99 -19.88 -23.76
CA ALA A 489 -25.16 -20.73 -23.86
C ALA A 489 -24.73 -22.14 -23.40
N PRO A 490 -25.40 -22.74 -22.39
CA PRO A 490 -25.05 -24.07 -21.96
C PRO A 490 -25.26 -25.02 -23.14
N TYR A 491 -24.21 -25.77 -23.48
CA TYR A 491 -24.24 -26.80 -24.49
C TYR A 491 -25.28 -27.84 -24.09
N ARG A 492 -26.49 -27.75 -24.65
CA ARG A 492 -27.52 -28.78 -24.48
C ARG A 492 -27.15 -29.94 -25.40
N ALA A 493 -26.56 -30.97 -24.80
CA ALA A 493 -26.49 -32.28 -25.43
C ALA A 493 -27.92 -32.83 -25.55
N THR A 494 -28.52 -32.73 -26.73
CA THR A 494 -29.73 -33.49 -27.07
C THR A 494 -29.35 -34.58 -28.05
N SER A 495 -29.20 -35.79 -27.51
CA SER A 495 -29.40 -37.05 -28.24
C SER A 495 -30.79 -37.03 -28.87
N GLY A 496 -30.87 -37.38 -30.14
CA GLY A 496 -32.14 -37.51 -30.86
C GLY A 496 -31.92 -37.76 -32.35
N LEU A 497 -31.78 -39.04 -32.69
CA LEU A 497 -31.82 -39.55 -34.06
C LEU A 497 -33.08 -39.02 -34.79
N ARG A 498 -32.91 -38.37 -35.94
CA ARG A 498 -33.89 -38.38 -37.03
C ARG A 498 -33.18 -38.19 -38.38
N GLU A 499 -33.49 -39.11 -39.27
CA GLU A 499 -33.03 -39.26 -40.65
C GLU A 499 -33.41 -38.10 -41.59
N PRO A 500 -32.76 -37.99 -42.77
CA PRO A 500 -32.64 -36.74 -43.51
C PRO A 500 -33.85 -36.48 -44.41
N MET A 501 -34.42 -35.30 -44.32
CA MET A 501 -35.38 -34.81 -45.31
C MET A 501 -34.65 -34.02 -46.39
N VAL A 502 -34.64 -34.61 -47.58
CA VAL A 502 -34.21 -34.00 -48.83
C VAL A 502 -35.10 -32.80 -49.14
N VAL A 503 -34.52 -31.60 -49.21
CA VAL A 503 -35.12 -30.45 -49.91
C VAL A 503 -34.11 -29.89 -50.90
N ARG A 504 -34.54 -29.85 -52.16
CA ARG A 504 -33.84 -29.39 -53.36
C ARG A 504 -33.36 -27.93 -53.25
N PRO A 505 -32.28 -27.55 -53.96
CA PRO A 505 -31.75 -26.20 -53.94
C PRO A 505 -32.67 -25.25 -54.71
N GLN A 506 -33.27 -24.28 -54.02
CA GLN A 506 -33.84 -23.10 -54.69
C GLN A 506 -32.73 -22.08 -54.91
N VAL A 507 -32.43 -21.89 -56.19
CA VAL A 507 -31.60 -20.82 -56.75
C VAL A 507 -32.16 -19.47 -56.28
N THR A 508 -31.41 -18.76 -55.44
CA THR A 508 -31.58 -17.33 -55.21
C THR A 508 -30.36 -16.62 -55.76
N GLN A 509 -30.63 -15.73 -56.72
CA GLN A 509 -29.64 -14.95 -57.46
C GLN A 509 -28.82 -14.06 -56.50
N PRO A 510 -27.53 -13.80 -56.79
CA PRO A 510 -26.75 -12.86 -56.01
C PRO A 510 -27.28 -11.42 -56.21
N PRO A 511 -27.26 -10.56 -55.18
CA PRO A 511 -27.57 -9.15 -55.33
C PRO A 511 -26.55 -8.50 -56.25
N VAL A 512 -27.05 -7.95 -57.35
CA VAL A 512 -26.34 -7.08 -58.27
C VAL A 512 -26.03 -5.77 -57.55
N GLY A 513 -24.77 -5.31 -57.65
CA GLY A 513 -24.40 -3.93 -57.34
C GLY A 513 -23.40 -3.73 -56.20
N MET A 514 -22.21 -4.33 -56.28
CA MET A 514 -21.02 -3.74 -55.64
C MET A 514 -20.04 -3.36 -56.75
N ASN A 515 -19.73 -2.06 -56.82
CA ASN A 515 -18.67 -1.52 -57.67
C ASN A 515 -17.38 -2.31 -57.46
N ARG A 516 -17.05 -3.18 -58.41
CA ARG A 516 -15.74 -3.83 -58.47
C ARG A 516 -14.77 -2.78 -59.03
N SER A 517 -13.99 -2.16 -58.16
CA SER A 517 -12.79 -1.42 -58.60
C SER A 517 -11.97 -2.33 -59.50
N SER A 518 -11.57 -1.83 -60.67
CA SER A 518 -10.86 -2.60 -61.69
C SER A 518 -9.43 -3.00 -61.27
N ALA A 519 -8.88 -2.32 -60.26
CA ALA A 519 -7.55 -2.56 -59.70
C ALA A 519 -7.56 -2.77 -58.18
N LEU A 520 -6.70 -3.66 -57.68
CA LEU A 520 -6.57 -3.93 -56.24
C LEU A 520 -5.72 -2.85 -55.54
N ALA A 521 -6.32 -2.13 -54.58
CA ALA A 521 -5.72 -0.97 -53.93
C ALA A 521 -4.41 -1.31 -53.15
N PRO A 522 -3.40 -0.42 -53.15
CA PRO A 522 -2.08 -0.69 -52.54
C PRO A 522 -2.12 -1.06 -51.05
N ASN A 523 -3.04 -0.49 -50.28
CA ASN A 523 -3.23 -0.80 -48.87
C ASN A 523 -3.76 -2.23 -48.65
N ILE A 524 -4.63 -2.73 -49.54
CA ILE A 524 -5.13 -4.11 -49.50
C ILE A 524 -4.01 -5.09 -49.85
N VAL A 525 -3.18 -4.74 -50.84
CA VAL A 525 -1.99 -5.52 -51.20
C VAL A 525 -1.02 -5.61 -50.01
N PHE A 526 -0.77 -4.48 -49.33
CA PHE A 526 0.06 -4.44 -48.15
C PHE A 526 -0.51 -5.30 -47.01
N GLN A 527 -1.82 -5.22 -46.75
CA GLN A 527 -2.51 -6.05 -45.75
C GLN A 527 -2.38 -7.54 -46.05
N ILE A 528 -2.62 -7.97 -47.29
CA ILE A 528 -2.48 -9.38 -47.72
C ILE A 528 -1.04 -9.86 -47.50
N LYS A 529 -0.03 -9.07 -47.91
CA LYS A 529 1.39 -9.40 -47.71
C LYS A 529 1.75 -9.48 -46.22
N SER A 530 1.29 -8.53 -45.41
CA SER A 530 1.54 -8.52 -43.96
C SER A 530 0.90 -9.69 -43.22
N TYR A 531 -0.18 -10.26 -43.75
CA TYR A 531 -0.82 -11.46 -43.19
C TYR A 531 -0.09 -12.74 -43.63
N CYS A 532 0.42 -12.78 -44.86
CA CYS A 532 1.11 -13.95 -45.41
C CYS A 532 2.50 -14.17 -44.78
N VAL A 533 3.28 -13.11 -44.58
CA VAL A 533 4.67 -13.17 -44.06
C VAL A 533 4.79 -13.91 -42.72
N PRO A 534 4.03 -13.56 -41.66
CA PRO A 534 4.15 -14.24 -40.37
C PRO A 534 3.61 -15.68 -40.37
N LEU A 535 2.73 -16.01 -41.33
CA LEU A 535 2.12 -17.35 -41.45
C LEU A 535 2.88 -18.25 -42.43
N GLY A 536 3.98 -17.78 -43.01
CA GLY A 536 4.76 -18.52 -44.01
C GLY A 536 3.99 -18.84 -45.29
N ILE A 537 2.88 -18.12 -45.56
CA ILE A 537 2.07 -18.33 -46.76
C ILE A 537 2.78 -17.69 -47.94
N ARG A 538 3.05 -18.48 -48.98
CA ARG A 538 3.69 -17.97 -50.20
C ARG A 538 2.72 -17.09 -50.98
N PHE A 539 3.21 -15.99 -51.54
CA PHE A 539 2.46 -15.14 -52.46
C PHE A 539 3.36 -14.63 -53.59
N GLU A 540 2.76 -14.24 -54.72
CA GLU A 540 3.48 -13.74 -55.89
C GLU A 540 2.67 -12.64 -56.60
N ASP A 541 3.19 -11.42 -56.62
CA ASP A 541 2.54 -10.24 -57.21
C ASP A 541 3.20 -9.90 -58.56
N LYS A 542 2.54 -10.27 -59.66
CA LYS A 542 3.01 -10.04 -61.04
C LYS A 542 2.18 -9.01 -61.81
N ARG A 543 1.40 -8.18 -61.10
CA ARG A 543 0.46 -7.24 -61.71
C ARG A 543 1.14 -6.11 -62.51
N ASP A 544 2.44 -5.93 -62.34
CA ASP A 544 3.30 -5.00 -63.09
C ASP A 544 3.62 -5.46 -64.53
N ARG A 545 3.26 -6.70 -64.90
CA ARG A 545 3.48 -7.27 -66.24
C ARG A 545 2.17 -7.29 -67.05
N SER A 546 2.24 -7.10 -68.37
CA SER A 546 1.05 -7.12 -69.25
C SER A 546 0.26 -8.43 -69.08
N GLY A 547 -0.98 -8.34 -68.60
CA GLY A 547 -1.85 -9.48 -68.30
C GLY A 547 -1.55 -10.21 -66.97
N GLY A 548 -0.75 -9.60 -66.09
CA GLY A 548 -0.29 -10.15 -64.82
C GLY A 548 -1.34 -10.35 -63.73
N SER A 549 -1.02 -11.17 -62.72
CA SER A 549 -1.93 -11.55 -61.63
C SER A 549 -1.22 -11.58 -60.29
N PHE A 550 -1.97 -11.43 -59.20
CA PHE A 550 -1.50 -11.58 -57.83
C PHE A 550 -1.99 -12.90 -57.26
N TRP A 551 -1.07 -13.78 -56.88
CA TRP A 551 -1.31 -15.11 -56.33
C TRP A 551 -1.02 -15.17 -54.83
N VAL A 552 -1.87 -15.92 -54.10
CA VAL A 552 -1.70 -16.31 -52.70
C VAL A 552 -1.89 -17.83 -52.61
N TYR A 553 -0.83 -18.56 -52.28
CA TYR A 553 -0.80 -20.02 -52.37
C TYR A 553 -1.32 -20.67 -51.09
N ILE A 554 -2.64 -20.89 -51.04
CA ILE A 554 -3.33 -21.60 -49.96
C ILE A 554 -4.05 -22.80 -50.59
N THR A 555 -3.51 -24.00 -50.44
CA THR A 555 -4.07 -25.21 -51.06
C THR A 555 -5.21 -25.84 -50.25
N ASN A 556 -5.26 -25.60 -48.93
CA ASN A 556 -6.33 -26.06 -48.05
C ASN A 556 -7.11 -24.87 -47.48
N ARG A 557 -8.39 -24.74 -47.89
CA ARG A 557 -9.28 -23.62 -47.53
C ARG A 557 -9.65 -23.59 -46.04
N ASP A 558 -9.50 -24.71 -45.33
CA ASP A 558 -9.91 -24.83 -43.94
C ASP A 558 -8.89 -24.31 -42.92
N LEU A 559 -7.61 -24.21 -43.32
CA LEU A 559 -6.54 -23.79 -42.40
C LEU A 559 -6.55 -22.27 -42.11
N HIS A 560 -7.17 -21.45 -42.96
CA HIS A 560 -7.21 -19.99 -42.81
C HIS A 560 -8.57 -19.38 -43.18
N ARG A 561 -9.69 -19.95 -42.69
CA ARG A 561 -11.07 -19.60 -43.10
C ARG A 561 -11.36 -18.09 -43.11
N THR A 562 -10.90 -17.35 -42.10
CA THR A 562 -11.14 -15.90 -42.00
C THR A 562 -10.37 -15.12 -43.07
N PHE A 563 -9.12 -15.52 -43.36
CA PHE A 563 -8.30 -14.89 -44.38
C PHE A 563 -8.77 -15.24 -45.79
N VAL A 564 -9.15 -16.51 -46.02
CA VAL A 564 -9.78 -16.97 -47.26
C VAL A 564 -11.03 -16.14 -47.59
N ARG A 565 -11.89 -15.92 -46.59
CA ARG A 565 -13.10 -15.08 -46.76
C ARG A 565 -12.75 -13.64 -47.09
N ALA A 566 -11.68 -13.09 -46.50
CA ALA A 566 -11.20 -11.75 -46.83
C ALA A 566 -10.68 -11.66 -48.28
N LEU A 567 -9.94 -12.67 -48.76
CA LEU A 567 -9.48 -12.74 -50.16
C LEU A 567 -10.65 -12.78 -51.14
N GLU A 568 -11.68 -13.57 -50.85
CA GLU A 568 -12.90 -13.67 -51.67
C GLU A 568 -13.68 -12.35 -51.70
N VAL A 569 -13.78 -11.65 -50.56
CA VAL A 569 -14.41 -10.30 -50.48
C VAL A 569 -13.65 -9.28 -51.34
N HIS A 570 -12.33 -9.39 -51.42
CA HIS A 570 -11.50 -8.56 -52.28
C HIS A 570 -11.39 -9.06 -53.72
N GLY A 571 -12.22 -10.05 -54.11
CA GLY A 571 -12.38 -10.48 -55.50
C GLY A 571 -11.35 -11.51 -55.98
N PHE A 572 -10.56 -12.12 -55.08
CA PHE A 572 -9.68 -13.22 -55.45
C PHE A 572 -10.49 -14.48 -55.75
N VAL A 573 -10.06 -15.23 -56.77
CA VAL A 573 -10.70 -16.47 -57.21
C VAL A 573 -9.83 -17.65 -56.81
N PHE A 574 -10.43 -18.71 -56.29
CA PHE A 574 -9.72 -19.93 -55.92
C PHE A 574 -9.43 -20.80 -57.14
N ALA A 575 -8.18 -21.21 -57.29
CA ALA A 575 -7.72 -22.24 -58.22
C ALA A 575 -7.33 -23.49 -57.43
N GLU A 576 -8.06 -24.57 -57.66
CA GLU A 576 -7.87 -25.85 -56.98
C GLU A 576 -6.42 -26.36 -57.14
N GLY A 577 -5.83 -26.84 -56.05
CA GLY A 577 -4.44 -27.31 -56.01
C GLY A 577 -3.37 -26.22 -56.04
N LYS A 578 -3.72 -24.92 -56.15
CA LYS A 578 -2.75 -23.81 -56.17
C LYS A 578 -3.02 -22.73 -55.12
N GLY A 579 -4.24 -22.19 -55.06
CA GLY A 579 -4.60 -21.10 -54.14
C GLY A 579 -5.43 -20.01 -54.79
N PHE A 580 -5.41 -18.82 -54.19
CA PHE A 580 -6.24 -17.68 -54.60
C PHE A 580 -5.49 -16.75 -55.53
N TRP A 581 -6.15 -16.24 -56.57
CA TRP A 581 -5.55 -15.27 -57.48
C TRP A 581 -6.48 -14.12 -57.83
N PHE A 582 -5.87 -12.96 -58.11
CA PHE A 582 -6.55 -11.76 -58.56
C PHE A 582 -5.87 -11.23 -59.83
N LYS A 583 -6.64 -10.71 -60.78
CA LYS A 583 -6.11 -10.05 -61.97
C LYS A 583 -6.84 -8.73 -62.17
N ASP A 584 -6.07 -7.65 -62.29
CA ASP A 584 -6.62 -6.34 -62.62
C ASP A 584 -7.30 -6.44 -64.00
N LYS A 585 -8.49 -5.84 -64.11
CA LYS A 585 -9.15 -5.70 -65.42
C LYS A 585 -8.57 -4.45 -66.08
N ASN A 586 -7.96 -4.60 -67.26
CA ASN A 586 -7.52 -3.47 -68.08
C ASN A 586 -8.68 -2.50 -68.35
#